data_AF-A0A2G5E547-F1
#
_entry.id   AF-A0A2G5E547-F1
#
_cell.length_a   1.000
_cell.length_b   1.000
_cell.length_c   1.000
_cell.angle_alpha   90.00
_cell.angle_beta   90.00
_cell.angle_gamma   90.00
#
_symmetry.space_group_name_H-M   'P 1'
#
loop_
_entity.id
_entity.type
_entity.pdbx_description
1 polymer ?
#
loop_
_entity_poly.entity_id
_entity_poly.type
_entity_poly.pdbx_seq_one_letter_code
_entity_poly.pdbx_strand_id
1 'polypeptide(L)'
;MQVNRVEKPCLTVMKLKRWERKECKPNSLPVLHKMHVRIGDTVKVISGHEKGKIGEVVRLFKHNSTVIVKDMNLKTKHMKSKEQGEPGQIVKVEGPIHSSNVMLYSKEKEVASRVGHKILEDGSRVRFLIKTGEIIDSKEKWIKVFKEKKETEKAESVS
;
A
#
# COMPACT_ATOMS: atom_id res chain seq x y z
N MET A 1 -25.24 -14.34 29.05
CA MET A 1 -24.02 -13.86 28.36
C MET A 1 -24.06 -14.36 26.92
N GLN A 2 -24.58 -13.57 25.99
CA GLN A 2 -24.57 -13.92 24.57
C GLN A 2 -23.27 -13.41 23.98
N VAL A 3 -22.41 -14.34 23.58
CA VAL A 3 -21.19 -14.02 22.85
C VAL A 3 -21.63 -13.66 21.44
N ASN A 4 -21.77 -12.36 21.16
CA ASN A 4 -21.94 -11.84 19.80
C ASN A 4 -20.72 -12.28 19.00
N ARG A 5 -20.85 -13.39 18.27
CA ARG A 5 -19.91 -13.73 17.19
C ARG A 5 -20.09 -12.61 16.17
N VAL A 6 -19.16 -11.67 16.15
CA VAL A 6 -19.02 -10.72 15.05
C VAL A 6 -18.77 -11.56 13.80
N GLU A 7 -19.84 -11.85 13.06
CA GLU A 7 -19.77 -12.51 11.78
C GLU A 7 -18.93 -11.60 10.90
N LYS A 8 -17.65 -11.97 10.74
CA LYS A 8 -16.77 -11.25 9.83
C LYS A 8 -17.46 -11.28 8.46
N PRO A 9 -17.80 -10.13 7.89
CA PRO A 9 -18.55 -10.09 6.65
C PRO A 9 -17.80 -10.91 5.63
N CYS A 10 -18.52 -11.84 4.98
CA CYS A 10 -18.05 -12.52 3.79
C CYS A 10 -17.85 -11.46 2.70
N LEU A 11 -16.69 -10.78 2.75
CA LEU A 11 -16.15 -10.11 1.60
C LEU A 11 -16.20 -11.15 0.50
N THR A 12 -16.95 -10.90 -0.57
CA THR A 12 -16.80 -11.66 -1.81
C THR A 12 -15.40 -11.36 -2.34
N VAL A 13 -14.40 -11.94 -1.68
CA VAL A 13 -13.03 -12.02 -2.16
C VAL A 13 -13.19 -12.91 -3.38
N MET A 14 -13.02 -12.33 -4.57
CA MET A 14 -12.96 -13.11 -5.81
C MET A 14 -12.06 -14.32 -5.51
N LYS A 15 -12.64 -15.51 -5.55
CA LYS A 15 -11.94 -16.74 -5.18
C LYS A 15 -10.77 -16.87 -6.14
N LEU A 16 -9.55 -16.65 -5.65
CA LEU A 16 -8.34 -16.77 -6.46
C LEU A 16 -8.38 -18.12 -7.18
N LYS A 17 -8.02 -18.14 -8.46
CA LYS A 17 -7.89 -19.40 -9.18
C LYS A 17 -6.86 -20.25 -8.44
N ARG A 18 -7.04 -21.58 -8.45
CA ARG A 18 -6.22 -22.49 -7.64
C ARG A 18 -4.71 -22.28 -7.87
N TRP A 19 -4.31 -21.96 -9.10
CA TRP A 19 -2.93 -21.71 -9.53
C TRP A 19 -2.45 -20.26 -9.32
N GLU A 20 -3.34 -19.31 -9.02
CA GLU A 20 -3.00 -17.91 -8.71
C GLU A 20 -2.80 -17.69 -7.19
N ARG A 21 -2.79 -18.77 -6.41
CA ARG A 21 -2.53 -18.72 -4.96
C ARG A 21 -1.07 -18.34 -4.71
N LYS A 22 -0.82 -17.82 -3.51
CA LYS A 22 0.53 -17.46 -3.07
C LYS A 22 1.44 -18.69 -3.11
N GLU A 23 2.61 -18.53 -3.72
CA GLU A 23 3.65 -19.53 -3.63
C GLU A 23 4.14 -19.65 -2.18
N CYS A 24 4.30 -20.88 -1.70
CA CYS A 24 4.73 -21.17 -0.35
C CYS A 24 6.07 -21.90 -0.36
N LYS A 25 6.89 -21.59 0.65
CA LYS A 25 8.13 -22.29 0.99
C LYS A 25 7.82 -23.66 1.61
N PRO A 26 8.82 -24.56 1.74
CA PRO A 26 8.65 -25.85 2.41
C PRO A 26 8.09 -25.76 3.84
N ASN A 27 8.39 -24.67 4.55
CA ASN A 27 7.87 -24.39 5.89
C ASN A 27 6.49 -23.71 5.90
N SER A 28 5.72 -23.81 4.81
CA SER A 28 4.39 -23.21 4.59
C SER A 28 4.30 -21.68 4.52
N LEU A 29 5.39 -20.95 4.78
CA LEU A 29 5.40 -19.48 4.69
C LEU A 29 5.33 -19.01 3.23
N PRO A 30 4.64 -17.89 2.93
CA PRO A 30 4.60 -17.37 1.57
C PRO A 30 5.97 -16.87 1.13
N VAL A 31 6.27 -17.02 -0.15
CA VAL A 31 7.41 -16.36 -0.80
C VAL A 31 7.11 -14.86 -0.87
N LEU A 32 8.06 -14.03 -0.42
CA LEU A 32 7.93 -12.58 -0.39
C LEU A 32 8.98 -11.96 -1.30
N HIS A 33 8.55 -11.01 -2.13
CA HIS A 33 9.46 -10.30 -3.02
C HIS A 33 10.03 -9.05 -2.34
N LYS A 34 11.29 -8.75 -2.65
CA LYS A 34 11.96 -7.54 -2.20
C LYS A 34 11.50 -6.37 -3.07
N MET A 35 11.00 -5.31 -2.47
CA MET A 35 10.55 -4.09 -3.16
C MET A 35 11.38 -2.88 -2.77
N HIS A 36 11.46 -1.89 -3.67
CA HIS A 36 12.18 -0.63 -3.45
C HIS A 36 11.37 0.45 -2.72
N VAL A 37 10.06 0.25 -2.55
CA VAL A 37 9.10 1.24 -2.01
C VAL A 37 8.63 0.83 -0.59
N ARG A 38 8.32 1.82 0.25
CA ARG A 38 7.76 1.67 1.60
C ARG A 38 6.42 2.41 1.76
N ILE A 39 5.71 2.12 2.85
CA ILE A 39 4.46 2.80 3.20
C ILE A 39 4.78 4.28 3.51
N GLY A 40 3.98 5.20 2.99
CA GLY A 40 4.20 6.65 3.16
C GLY A 40 5.28 7.25 2.25
N ASP A 41 5.82 6.48 1.30
CA ASP A 41 6.63 7.04 0.23
C ASP A 41 5.74 7.78 -0.78
N THR A 42 6.21 8.92 -1.28
CA THR A 42 5.60 9.64 -2.40
C THR A 42 6.16 9.10 -3.70
N VAL A 43 5.28 8.68 -4.60
CA VAL A 43 5.65 8.02 -5.86
C VAL A 43 4.95 8.67 -7.05
N LYS A 44 5.62 8.61 -8.20
CA LYS A 44 5.07 8.95 -9.51
C LYS A 44 4.88 7.69 -10.33
N VAL A 45 3.73 7.59 -11.00
CA VAL A 45 3.43 6.45 -11.90
C VAL A 45 4.16 6.64 -13.23
N ILE A 46 4.95 5.64 -13.63
CA ILE A 46 5.76 5.63 -14.85
C ILE A 46 4.94 5.14 -16.06
N SER A 47 4.15 4.10 -15.85
CA SER A 47 3.43 3.37 -16.90
C SER A 47 2.05 2.91 -16.43
N GLY A 48 1.15 2.67 -17.38
CA GLY A 48 -0.25 2.32 -17.14
C GLY A 48 -1.20 3.49 -17.36
N HIS A 49 -2.47 3.29 -16.97
CA HIS A 49 -3.55 4.27 -17.19
C HIS A 49 -3.32 5.58 -16.41
N GLU A 50 -2.79 5.47 -15.20
CA GLU A 50 -2.55 6.61 -14.30
C GLU A 50 -1.17 7.26 -14.48
N LYS A 51 -0.57 7.13 -15.68
CA LYS A 51 0.79 7.60 -15.97
C LYS A 51 0.94 9.10 -15.67
N GLY A 52 2.04 9.46 -15.00
CA GLY A 52 2.42 10.84 -14.72
C GLY A 52 1.83 11.42 -13.44
N LYS A 53 0.76 10.83 -12.90
CA LYS A 53 0.20 11.25 -11.61
C LYS A 53 1.13 10.90 -10.46
N ILE A 54 1.02 11.67 -9.37
CA ILE A 54 1.82 11.56 -8.16
C ILE A 54 0.88 11.22 -7.00
N GLY A 55 1.29 10.32 -6.11
CA GLY A 55 0.50 9.94 -4.95
C GLY A 55 1.34 9.30 -3.86
N GLU A 56 0.72 9.06 -2.71
CA GLU A 56 1.35 8.45 -1.54
C GLU A 56 0.94 6.98 -1.39
N VAL A 57 1.88 6.14 -1.00
CA VAL A 57 1.65 4.69 -0.87
C VAL A 57 0.97 4.38 0.45
N VAL A 58 -0.25 3.83 0.38
CA VAL A 58 -1.08 3.49 1.53
C VAL A 58 -0.80 2.07 2.02
N ARG A 59 -0.74 1.10 1.09
CA ARG A 59 -0.55 -0.33 1.41
C ARG A 59 0.39 -1.00 0.41
N LEU A 60 1.11 -2.03 0.86
CA LEU A 60 1.98 -2.85 0.03
C LEU A 60 1.66 -4.34 0.18
N PHE A 61 1.67 -5.06 -0.94
CA PHE A 61 1.50 -6.51 -1.01
C PHE A 61 2.77 -7.17 -1.53
N LYS A 62 3.64 -7.60 -0.61
CA LYS A 62 4.96 -8.18 -0.92
C LYS A 62 4.93 -9.49 -1.72
N HIS A 63 3.86 -10.27 -1.64
CA HIS A 63 3.72 -11.55 -2.35
C HIS A 63 3.46 -11.34 -3.85
N ASN A 64 2.72 -10.29 -4.23
CA ASN A 64 2.42 -9.95 -5.62
C ASN A 64 3.27 -8.80 -6.16
N SER A 65 4.14 -8.21 -5.34
CA SER A 65 4.91 -7.00 -5.67
C SER A 65 4.03 -5.81 -6.09
N THR A 66 2.85 -5.67 -5.50
CA THR A 66 1.91 -4.58 -5.81
C THR A 66 1.76 -3.59 -4.65
N VAL A 67 1.37 -2.36 -4.99
CA VAL A 67 1.18 -1.23 -4.08
C VAL A 67 -0.19 -0.59 -4.31
N ILE A 68 -0.82 -0.09 -3.26
CA ILE A 68 -2.00 0.78 -3.35
C ILE A 68 -1.52 2.20 -3.13
N VAL A 69 -1.80 3.08 -4.10
CA VAL A 69 -1.49 4.50 -4.04
C VAL A 69 -2.80 5.26 -3.85
N LYS A 70 -2.78 6.27 -2.97
CA LYS A 70 -3.96 7.07 -2.63
C LYS A 70 -4.54 7.76 -3.88
N ASP A 71 -5.87 7.73 -4.02
CA ASP A 71 -6.62 8.38 -5.10
C ASP A 71 -6.23 7.94 -6.52
N MET A 72 -5.65 6.73 -6.66
CA MET A 72 -5.22 6.17 -7.94
C MET A 72 -5.89 4.84 -8.26
N ASN A 73 -6.06 4.56 -9.56
CA ASN A 73 -6.59 3.30 -10.05
C ASN A 73 -7.94 2.97 -9.39
N LEU A 74 -8.81 3.99 -9.31
CA LEU A 74 -10.10 3.91 -8.66
C LEU A 74 -11.01 2.95 -9.43
N LYS A 75 -11.63 2.04 -8.69
CA LYS A 75 -12.60 1.08 -9.21
C LYS A 75 -13.91 1.26 -8.50
N THR A 76 -14.98 1.38 -9.29
CA THR A 76 -16.34 1.43 -8.76
C THR A 76 -16.76 0.04 -8.30
N LYS A 77 -17.02 -0.10 -7.01
CA LYS A 77 -17.49 -1.33 -6.38
C LYS A 77 -18.91 -1.14 -5.88
N HIS A 78 -19.83 -1.93 -6.42
CA HIS A 78 -21.19 -2.03 -5.91
C HIS A 78 -21.16 -2.90 -4.66
N MET A 79 -21.51 -2.32 -3.51
CA MET A 79 -21.59 -3.02 -2.24
C MET A 79 -23.06 -3.29 -1.90
N LYS A 80 -23.39 -4.59 -1.79
CA LYS A 80 -24.70 -5.00 -1.29
C LYS A 80 -24.78 -4.67 0.19
N SER A 81 -25.96 -4.27 0.63
CA SER A 81 -26.26 -4.08 2.05
C SER A 81 -26.06 -5.38 2.83
N LYS A 82 -25.58 -5.26 4.06
CA LYS A 82 -25.35 -6.40 4.96
C LYS A 82 -26.48 -6.55 5.96
N GLU A 83 -27.11 -5.46 6.35
CA GLU A 83 -28.14 -5.41 7.39
C GLU A 83 -29.50 -5.05 6.79
N GLN A 84 -30.57 -5.62 7.37
CA GLN A 84 -31.93 -5.28 6.95
C GLN A 84 -32.22 -3.82 7.29
N GLY A 85 -32.39 -2.99 6.27
CA GLY A 85 -32.75 -1.57 6.41
C GLY A 85 -31.75 -0.59 5.79
N GLU A 86 -30.51 -1.00 5.54
CA GLU A 86 -29.53 -0.12 4.87
C GLU A 86 -29.62 -0.23 3.34
N PRO A 87 -29.59 0.89 2.59
CA PRO A 87 -29.50 0.85 1.14
C PRO A 87 -28.12 0.37 0.67
N GLY A 88 -28.06 -0.28 -0.49
CA GLY A 88 -26.78 -0.61 -1.13
C GLY A 88 -26.00 0.66 -1.50
N GLN A 89 -24.66 0.58 -1.49
CA GLN A 89 -23.79 1.73 -1.76
C GLN A 89 -22.88 1.48 -2.98
N ILE A 90 -22.64 2.54 -3.75
CA ILE A 90 -21.62 2.57 -4.80
C ILE A 90 -20.36 3.22 -4.21
N VAL A 91 -19.34 2.41 -3.93
CA VAL A 91 -18.08 2.86 -3.31
C VAL A 91 -16.97 2.88 -4.35
N LYS A 92 -16.15 3.93 -4.37
CA LYS A 92 -14.91 3.95 -5.15
C LYS A 92 -13.77 3.46 -4.27
N VAL A 93 -13.10 2.40 -4.70
CA VAL A 93 -11.99 1.77 -3.96
C VAL A 93 -10.72 1.85 -4.80
N GLU A 94 -9.58 2.14 -4.17
CA GLU A 94 -8.29 2.16 -4.85
C GLU A 94 -7.83 0.73 -5.23
N GLY A 95 -7.39 0.58 -6.47
CA GLY A 95 -6.86 -0.66 -7.00
C GLY A 95 -5.34 -0.78 -6.84
N PRO A 96 -4.79 -2.01 -6.72
CA PRO A 96 -3.35 -2.22 -6.68
C PRO A 96 -2.69 -1.91 -8.03
N ILE A 97 -1.49 -1.32 -7.97
CA ILE A 97 -0.58 -1.03 -9.09
C ILE A 97 0.70 -1.85 -8.87
N HIS A 98 1.32 -2.37 -9.93
CA HIS A 98 2.57 -3.12 -9.78
C HIS A 98 3.73 -2.19 -9.39
N SER A 99 4.59 -2.63 -8.47
CA SER A 99 5.68 -1.80 -7.92
C SER A 99 6.68 -1.32 -8.98
N SER A 100 6.88 -2.08 -10.06
CA SER A 100 7.75 -1.66 -11.17
C SER A 100 7.25 -0.41 -11.90
N ASN A 101 5.95 -0.13 -11.84
CA ASN A 101 5.32 0.97 -12.58
C ASN A 101 5.35 2.27 -11.77
N VAL A 102 6.00 2.29 -10.61
CA VAL A 102 6.12 3.47 -9.76
C VAL A 102 7.58 3.81 -9.46
N MET A 103 7.89 5.11 -9.48
CA MET A 103 9.19 5.66 -9.14
C MET A 103 9.07 6.58 -7.93
N LEU A 104 10.09 6.64 -7.09
CA LEU A 104 10.13 7.59 -5.98
C LEU A 104 10.20 9.02 -6.52
N TYR A 105 9.43 9.91 -5.90
CA TYR A 105 9.27 11.29 -6.32
C TYR A 105 9.76 12.23 -5.22
N SER A 106 10.65 13.17 -5.59
CA SER A 106 11.01 14.29 -4.74
C SER A 106 9.96 15.39 -4.87
N LYS A 107 9.37 15.82 -3.75
CA LYS A 107 8.48 16.98 -3.72
C LYS A 107 9.27 18.29 -3.85
N GLU A 108 10.53 18.31 -3.43
CA GLU A 108 11.37 19.52 -3.41
C GLU A 108 11.84 19.91 -4.81
N LYS A 109 12.30 18.93 -5.59
CA LYS A 109 12.86 19.17 -6.94
C LYS A 109 11.92 18.77 -8.05
N GLU A 110 10.75 18.23 -7.73
CA GLU A 110 9.73 17.76 -8.67
C GLU A 110 10.22 16.69 -9.66
N VAL A 111 11.28 15.97 -9.29
CA VAL A 111 11.90 14.94 -10.12
C VAL A 111 11.61 13.55 -9.57
N ALA A 112 11.16 12.66 -10.46
CA ALA A 112 11.15 11.22 -10.21
C ALA A 112 12.53 10.61 -10.49
N SER A 113 13.03 9.78 -9.56
CA SER A 113 14.33 9.14 -9.73
C SER A 113 14.43 7.73 -9.15
N ARG A 114 15.44 6.99 -9.63
CA ARG A 114 15.80 5.66 -9.10
C ARG A 114 16.40 5.79 -7.71
N VAL A 115 16.28 4.73 -6.92
CA VAL A 115 16.79 4.66 -5.55
C VAL A 115 18.22 4.12 -5.49
N GLY A 116 19.06 4.77 -4.69
CA GLY A 116 20.36 4.29 -4.25
C GLY A 116 20.37 4.01 -2.75
N HIS A 117 21.46 3.41 -2.25
CA HIS A 117 21.68 3.17 -0.83
C HIS A 117 22.99 3.81 -0.38
N LYS A 118 22.96 4.53 0.74
CA LYS A 118 24.14 5.15 1.37
C LYS A 118 24.19 4.79 2.86
N ILE A 119 25.40 4.74 3.41
CA ILE A 119 25.63 4.58 4.85
C ILE A 119 25.95 5.98 5.39
N LEU A 120 25.26 6.39 6.45
CA LEU A 120 25.50 7.66 7.15
C LEU A 120 26.61 7.51 8.20
N GLU A 121 27.08 8.63 8.73
CA GLU A 121 28.11 8.67 9.78
C GLU A 121 27.67 7.93 11.05
N ASP A 122 26.37 7.93 11.35
CA ASP A 122 25.77 7.15 12.43
C ASP A 122 25.81 5.62 12.22
N GLY A 123 26.34 5.14 11.08
CA GLY A 123 26.33 3.74 10.67
C GLY A 123 25.00 3.24 10.10
N SER A 124 23.97 4.10 10.02
CA SER A 124 22.66 3.72 9.50
C SER A 124 22.63 3.68 7.96
N ARG A 125 21.98 2.64 7.40
CA ARG A 125 21.82 2.48 5.94
C ARG A 125 20.50 3.09 5.48
N VAL A 126 20.58 4.12 4.65
CA VAL A 126 19.43 4.88 4.16
C VAL A 126 19.26 4.78 2.64
N ARG A 127 18.03 4.97 2.17
CA ARG A 127 17.71 5.17 0.74
C ARG A 127 17.88 6.64 0.36
N PHE A 128 18.47 6.88 -0.82
CA PHE A 128 18.57 8.22 -1.40
C PHE A 128 18.14 8.22 -2.88
N LEU A 129 17.75 9.38 -3.39
CA LEU A 129 17.41 9.59 -4.79
C LEU A 129 18.67 9.84 -5.62
N ILE A 130 18.89 9.05 -6.67
CA ILE A 130 20.15 9.14 -7.45
C ILE A 130 20.28 10.48 -8.18
N LYS A 131 19.17 11.03 -8.69
CA LYS A 131 19.22 12.30 -9.46
C LYS A 131 19.39 13.53 -8.57
N THR A 132 18.83 13.50 -7.35
CA THR A 132 18.74 14.68 -6.50
C THR A 132 19.69 14.63 -5.31
N GLY A 133 20.17 13.44 -4.93
CA GLY A 133 20.97 13.22 -3.72
C GLY A 133 20.15 13.22 -2.41
N GLU A 134 18.84 13.46 -2.47
CA GLU A 134 18.00 13.57 -1.29
C GLU A 134 17.81 12.24 -0.57
N ILE A 135 17.84 12.29 0.76
CA ILE A 135 17.62 11.13 1.63
C ILE A 135 16.12 10.98 1.90
N ILE A 136 15.60 9.76 1.72
CA ILE A 136 14.16 9.46 1.78
C ILE A 136 13.77 8.85 3.14
N ASP A 137 14.67 8.07 3.71
CA ASP A 137 14.41 7.31 4.92
C ASP A 137 14.73 8.15 6.16
N SER A 138 13.69 8.55 6.90
CA SER A 138 13.82 9.20 8.21
C SER A 138 13.21 8.31 9.30
N LYS A 139 13.90 8.12 10.43
CA LYS A 139 13.43 7.29 11.55
C LYS A 139 12.08 7.78 12.10
N GLU A 140 11.92 9.10 12.17
CA GLU A 140 10.71 9.78 12.62
C GLU A 140 9.51 9.51 11.72
N LYS A 141 9.74 9.41 10.40
CA LYS A 141 8.69 9.13 9.41
C LYS A 141 8.04 7.78 9.66
N TRP A 142 8.81 6.76 10.05
CA TRP A 142 8.26 5.45 10.40
C TRP A 142 7.39 5.48 11.66
N ILE A 143 7.81 6.23 12.68
CA ILE A 143 7.03 6.42 13.91
C ILE A 143 5.71 7.12 13.59
N LYS A 144 5.76 8.15 12.75
CA LYS A 144 4.58 8.90 12.29
C LYS A 144 3.59 7.99 11.55
N VAL A 145 4.05 7.23 10.56
CA VAL A 145 3.22 6.27 9.81
C VAL A 145 2.54 5.25 10.75
N PHE A 146 3.26 4.77 11.77
CA PHE A 146 2.70 3.82 12.73
C PHE A 146 1.66 4.43 13.67
N LYS A 147 1.85 5.69 14.09
CA LYS A 147 0.87 6.45 14.89
C LYS A 147 -0.40 6.71 14.09
N GLU A 148 -0.27 7.25 12.88
CA GLU A 148 -1.40 7.50 11.97
C GLU A 148 -2.21 6.22 11.72
N LYS A 149 -1.53 5.09 11.50
CA LYS A 149 -2.19 3.80 11.31
C LYS A 149 -3.02 3.39 12.54
N LYS A 150 -2.49 3.53 13.75
CA LYS A 150 -3.22 3.22 15.00
C LYS A 150 -4.43 4.12 15.19
N GLU A 151 -4.35 5.38 14.81
CA GLU A 151 -5.47 6.31 14.88
C GLU A 151 -6.57 5.94 13.89
N THR A 152 -6.22 5.60 12.65
CA THR A 152 -7.20 5.10 11.66
C THR A 152 -7.89 3.82 12.10
N GLU A 153 -7.15 2.85 12.67
CA GLU A 153 -7.74 1.60 13.17
C GLU A 153 -8.68 1.83 14.37
N LYS A 154 -8.38 2.81 15.23
CA LYS A 154 -9.27 3.19 16.33
C LYS A 154 -10.56 3.84 15.81
N ALA A 155 -10.45 4.77 14.86
CA ALA A 155 -11.62 5.42 14.27
C ALA A 155 -12.56 4.42 13.59
N GLU A 156 -12.00 3.44 12.87
CA GLU A 156 -12.76 2.34 12.23
C GLU A 156 -13.37 1.34 13.23
N SER A 157 -12.96 1.34 14.51
CA SER A 157 -13.49 0.44 15.54
C SER A 157 -14.59 1.06 16.42
N VAL A 158 -14.67 2.40 16.41
CA VAL A 158 -15.69 3.18 17.13
C VAL A 158 -16.88 3.52 16.22
N SER A 159 -16.70 3.32 14.91
CA SER A 159 -17.73 3.43 13.87
C SER A 159 -18.26 2.05 13.51
#